data_AF-A0A2D6MI61-F1
#
_entry.id   AF-A0A2D6MI61-F1
#
_cell.length_a   1.000
_cell.length_b   1.000
_cell.length_c   1.000
_cell.angle_alpha   90.00
_cell.angle_beta   90.00
_cell.angle_gamma   90.00
#
_symmetry.space_group_name_H-M   'P 1'
#
loop_
_entity.id
_entity.type
_entity.pdbx_description
1 polymer ?
#
loop_
_entity_poly.entity_id
_entity_poly.type
_entity_poly.pdbx_seq_one_letter_code
_entity_poly.pdbx_strand_id
1 'polypeptide(L)'
;MANELIPIDDDQVRDCLKRKGKRNVRREMRQLQLTAYVMVGGGMLGASAARQPKDFYVDARCAKRPYGIKAIKQVTRVLALHAEFLGLDPNSIPDEPGKSFMDHHNCGVF
;
A
#
# COMPACT_ATOMS: atom_id res chain seq x y z
N MET A 1 -14.03 -9.12 -18.86
CA MET A 1 -13.82 -7.71 -19.20
C MET A 1 -12.74 -7.17 -18.27
N ALA A 2 -11.58 -6.78 -18.80
CA ALA A 2 -10.53 -6.18 -17.98
C ALA A 2 -11.03 -4.79 -17.56
N ASN A 3 -11.38 -4.63 -16.28
CA ASN A 3 -11.74 -3.34 -15.73
C ASN A 3 -10.51 -2.43 -15.87
N GLU A 4 -10.56 -1.45 -16.76
CA GLU A 4 -9.46 -0.50 -16.93
C GLU A 4 -9.38 0.34 -15.66
N LEU A 5 -8.36 0.08 -14.84
CA LEU A 5 -8.09 0.89 -13.67
C LEU A 5 -7.74 2.31 -14.14
N ILE A 6 -8.52 3.28 -13.65
CA ILE A 6 -8.32 4.70 -13.92
C ILE A 6 -6.89 5.07 -13.49
N PRO A 7 -6.09 5.75 -14.34
CA PRO A 7 -4.75 6.19 -13.97
C PRO A 7 -4.82 7.15 -12.78
N ILE A 8 -3.93 6.93 -11.81
CA ILE A 8 -3.82 7.79 -10.63
C ILE A 8 -2.89 8.96 -10.96
N ASP A 9 -3.38 10.17 -10.73
CA ASP A 9 -2.62 11.42 -10.81
C ASP A 9 -1.99 11.71 -9.44
N ASP A 10 -0.65 11.72 -9.39
CA ASP A 10 0.10 11.91 -8.15
C ASP A 10 -0.15 13.29 -7.53
N ASP A 11 -0.38 14.32 -8.34
CA ASP A 11 -0.59 15.68 -7.85
C ASP A 11 -1.95 15.82 -7.20
N GLN A 12 -2.97 15.18 -7.77
CA GLN A 12 -4.29 15.06 -7.13
C GLN A 12 -4.22 14.30 -5.81
N VAL A 13 -3.44 13.22 -5.73
CA VAL A 13 -3.24 12.48 -4.48
C VAL A 13 -2.55 13.38 -3.46
N ARG A 14 -1.45 14.04 -3.82
CA ARG A 14 -0.72 14.96 -2.91
C ARG A 14 -1.62 16.09 -2.41
N ASP A 15 -2.45 16.68 -3.26
CA ASP A 15 -3.39 17.72 -2.86
C ASP A 15 -4.49 17.20 -1.95
N CYS A 16 -4.96 15.97 -2.17
CA CYS A 16 -5.87 15.29 -1.26
C CYS A 16 -5.22 15.08 0.12
N LEU A 17 -3.97 14.64 0.18
CA LEU A 17 -3.24 14.43 1.43
C LEU A 17 -3.06 15.73 2.23
N LYS A 18 -2.74 16.84 1.55
CA LYS A 18 -2.62 18.17 2.18
C LYS A 18 -3.91 18.58 2.92
N ARG A 19 -5.08 18.22 2.39
CA ARG A 19 -6.39 18.57 3.00
C ARG A 19 -6.74 17.73 4.23
N LYS A 20 -6.21 16.51 4.36
CA LYS A 20 -6.63 15.53 5.39
C LYS A 20 -5.94 15.66 6.75
N GLY A 21 -4.80 16.35 6.81
CA GLY A 21 -3.98 16.49 8.01
C GLY A 21 -3.20 15.22 8.38
N LYS A 22 -2.02 15.39 8.99
CA LYS A 22 -1.04 14.30 9.20
C LYS A 22 -1.59 13.08 9.95
N ARG A 23 -2.47 13.28 10.94
CA ARG A 23 -3.05 12.18 11.74
C ARG A 23 -3.93 11.25 10.90
N ASN A 24 -4.78 11.81 10.04
CA ASN A 24 -5.66 11.01 9.18
C ASN A 24 -4.85 10.31 8.10
N VAL A 25 -3.88 11.00 7.50
CA VAL A 25 -2.98 10.42 6.50
C VAL A 25 -2.19 9.24 7.08
N ARG A 26 -1.72 9.33 8.33
CA ARG A 26 -1.03 8.22 9.00
C ARG A 26 -1.94 6.99 9.18
N ARG A 27 -3.20 7.20 9.57
CA ARG A 27 -4.19 6.12 9.69
C ARG A 27 -4.50 5.49 8.33
N GLU A 28 -4.67 6.29 7.29
CA GLU A 28 -4.90 5.81 5.92
C GLU A 28 -3.70 5.04 5.38
N MET A 29 -2.47 5.52 5.64
CA MET A 29 -1.23 4.81 5.31
C MET A 29 -1.22 3.40 5.93
N ARG A 30 -1.57 3.27 7.22
CA ARG A 30 -1.65 1.96 7.90
C ARG A 30 -2.67 1.02 7.25
N GLN A 31 -3.82 1.56 6.84
CA GLN A 31 -4.81 0.77 6.09
C GLN A 31 -4.27 0.34 4.73
N LEU A 32 -3.58 1.23 4.01
CA LEU A 32 -2.93 0.91 2.74
C LEU A 32 -1.82 -0.14 2.88
N GLN A 33 -1.07 -0.16 3.98
CA GLN A 33 -0.10 -1.23 4.26
C GLN A 33 -0.79 -2.59 4.38
N LEU A 34 -1.89 -2.67 5.13
CA LEU A 34 -2.69 -3.90 5.22
C LEU A 34 -3.28 -4.29 3.86
N THR A 35 -3.84 -3.33 3.11
CA THR A 35 -4.40 -3.56 1.78
C THR A 35 -3.33 -4.10 0.82
N ALA A 36 -2.14 -3.48 0.77
CA ALA A 36 -1.04 -3.95 -0.05
C ALA A 36 -0.62 -5.38 0.32
N TYR A 37 -0.52 -5.67 1.63
CA TYR A 37 -0.20 -7.00 2.12
C TYR A 37 -1.21 -8.05 1.65
N VAL A 38 -2.52 -7.81 1.87
CA VAL A 38 -3.61 -8.72 1.45
C VAL A 38 -3.61 -8.88 -0.06
N MET A 39 -3.49 -7.78 -0.82
CA MET A 39 -3.62 -7.80 -2.26
C MET A 39 -2.54 -8.64 -2.95
N VAL A 40 -1.35 -8.69 -2.36
CA VAL A 40 -0.23 -9.50 -2.84
C VAL A 40 -0.37 -10.97 -2.42
N GLY A 41 -1.25 -11.28 -1.46
CA GLY A 41 -1.46 -12.63 -0.92
C GLY A 41 -0.77 -12.86 0.43
N GLY A 42 -0.30 -11.80 1.08
CA GLY A 42 0.38 -11.84 2.37
C GLY A 42 1.78 -12.45 2.30
N GLY A 43 2.21 -13.04 3.43
CA GLY A 43 3.53 -13.62 3.58
C GLY A 43 4.66 -12.62 3.36
N MET A 44 5.82 -13.10 2.91
CA MET A 44 7.00 -12.25 2.69
C MET A 44 6.80 -11.22 1.56
N LEU A 45 6.08 -11.58 0.49
CA LEU A 45 5.83 -10.68 -0.63
C LEU A 45 4.88 -9.55 -0.22
N GLY A 46 3.78 -9.88 0.48
CA GLY A 46 2.88 -8.87 1.01
C GLY A 46 3.57 -7.96 2.04
N ALA A 47 4.44 -8.52 2.88
CA ALA A 47 5.23 -7.75 3.84
C ALA A 47 6.16 -6.75 3.13
N SER A 48 6.79 -7.18 2.04
CA SER A 48 7.67 -6.34 1.23
C SER A 48 6.89 -5.21 0.55
N ALA A 49 5.71 -5.50 0.00
CA ALA A 49 4.84 -4.49 -0.61
C ALA A 49 4.37 -3.41 0.38
N ALA A 50 4.10 -3.81 1.62
CA ALA A 50 3.62 -2.91 2.67
C ALA A 50 4.72 -2.08 3.34
N ARG A 51 5.96 -2.59 3.40
CA ARG A 51 7.10 -1.92 4.04
C ARG A 51 7.99 -1.17 3.06
N GLN A 52 8.08 -1.62 1.82
CA GLN A 52 8.98 -1.06 0.80
C GLN A 52 8.23 -0.80 -0.50
N PRO A 53 7.11 -0.04 -0.48
CA PRO A 53 6.23 0.10 -1.64
C PRO A 53 6.87 0.70 -2.88
N LYS A 54 7.88 1.57 -2.73
CA LYS A 54 8.56 2.22 -3.86
C LYS A 54 9.47 1.26 -4.64
N ASP A 55 10.18 0.37 -3.93
CA ASP A 55 11.06 -0.64 -4.51
C ASP A 55 10.33 -1.97 -4.79
N PHE A 56 9.06 -2.09 -4.39
CA PHE A 56 8.32 -3.33 -4.53
C PHE A 56 8.11 -3.71 -5.99
N TYR A 57 8.72 -4.83 -6.36
CA TYR A 57 8.57 -5.48 -7.65
C TYR A 57 7.99 -6.88 -7.47
N VAL A 58 7.02 -7.23 -8.31
CA VAL A 58 6.53 -8.60 -8.42
C VAL A 58 6.38 -8.96 -9.90
N ASP A 59 7.08 -10.02 -10.31
CA ASP A 59 7.02 -10.52 -11.68
C ASP A 59 5.57 -10.94 -12.01
N ALA A 60 5.06 -10.52 -13.16
CA ALA A 60 3.70 -10.84 -13.58
C ALA A 60 3.49 -12.35 -13.81
N ARG A 61 4.57 -13.11 -14.01
CA ARG A 61 4.61 -14.56 -14.21
C ARG A 61 4.70 -15.33 -12.90
N CYS A 62 5.20 -14.70 -11.83
CA CYS A 62 5.29 -15.31 -10.51
C CYS A 62 3.94 -15.20 -9.80
N ALA A 63 3.21 -16.32 -9.83
CA ALA A 63 2.06 -16.67 -8.98
C ALA A 63 0.66 -16.12 -9.35
N LYS A 64 -0.34 -16.97 -9.05
CA LYS A 64 -1.75 -16.62 -8.91
C LYS A 64 -1.90 -15.69 -7.70
N ARG A 65 -1.84 -14.39 -7.93
CA ARG A 65 -2.10 -13.38 -6.89
C ARG A 65 -3.61 -13.21 -6.70
N PRO A 66 -4.07 -12.82 -5.50
CA PRO A 66 -5.49 -12.53 -5.28
C PRO A 66 -5.97 -11.35 -6.13
N TYR A 67 -5.10 -10.37 -6.41
CA TYR A 67 -5.41 -9.20 -7.24
C TYR A 67 -4.48 -9.06 -8.45
N GLY A 68 -4.98 -8.38 -9.48
CA GLY A 68 -4.20 -8.08 -10.68
C GLY A 68 -3.03 -7.13 -10.43
N ILE A 69 -1.95 -7.28 -11.21
CA ILE A 69 -0.71 -6.50 -11.06
C ILE A 69 -0.95 -4.97 -11.11
N LYS A 70 -1.85 -4.50 -11.99
CA LYS A 70 -2.14 -3.08 -12.14
C LYS A 70 -2.70 -2.49 -10.83
N ALA A 71 -3.59 -3.21 -10.16
CA ALA A 71 -4.18 -2.79 -8.88
C ALA A 71 -3.11 -2.74 -7.77
N ILE A 72 -2.26 -3.76 -7.70
CA ILE A 72 -1.16 -3.83 -6.74
C ILE A 72 -0.19 -2.65 -6.94
N LYS A 73 0.18 -2.35 -8.19
CA LYS A 73 1.05 -1.21 -8.52
C LYS A 73 0.44 0.13 -8.14
N GLN A 74 -0.87 0.28 -8.31
CA GLN A 74 -1.57 1.50 -7.91
C GLN A 74 -1.59 1.68 -6.40
N VAL A 75 -1.93 0.64 -5.64
CA VAL A 75 -1.96 0.71 -4.16
C VAL A 75 -0.58 0.98 -3.59
N THR A 76 0.46 0.32 -4.10
CA THR A 76 1.85 0.56 -3.67
C THR A 76 2.32 1.97 -4.01
N ARG A 77 1.98 2.49 -5.21
CA ARG A 77 2.25 3.89 -5.57
C ARG A 77 1.58 4.88 -4.62
N VAL A 78 0.30 4.69 -4.31
CA VAL A 78 -0.43 5.56 -3.37
C VAL A 78 0.16 5.47 -1.96
N LEU A 79 0.54 4.27 -1.51
CA LEU A 79 1.18 4.06 -0.22
C LEU A 79 2.53 4.80 -0.13
N ALA A 80 3.34 4.75 -1.19
CA ALA A 80 4.59 5.51 -1.26
C ALA A 80 4.37 7.03 -1.13
N LEU A 81 3.36 7.58 -1.82
CA LEU A 81 2.99 9.00 -1.70
C LEU A 81 2.55 9.39 -0.29
N HIS A 82 1.86 8.49 0.43
CA HIS A 82 1.50 8.72 1.84
C HIS A 82 2.73 8.78 2.74
N ALA A 83 3.69 7.88 2.54
CA ALA A 83 4.95 7.87 3.28
C ALA A 83 5.74 9.16 3.04
N GLU A 84 5.90 9.56 1.77
CA GLU A 84 6.57 10.81 1.38
C GLU A 84 5.91 12.04 2.03
N PHE A 85 4.58 12.13 2.01
CA PHE A 85 3.85 13.23 2.65
C PHE A 85 4.08 13.30 4.17
N LEU A 86 4.23 12.15 4.82
CA LEU A 86 4.52 12.07 6.26
C LEU A 86 6.00 12.32 6.59
N GLY A 87 6.85 12.49 5.58
CA GLY A 87 8.30 12.64 5.74
C GLY A 87 9.01 11.33 6.10
N LEU A 88 8.43 10.19 5.72
CA LEU A 88 9.02 8.86 5.88
C LEU A 88 9.72 8.44 4.58
N ASP A 89 10.66 7.50 4.70
CA ASP A 89 11.28 6.87 3.53
C ASP A 89 10.32 5.83 2.92
N PRO A 90 9.84 6.00 1.67
CA PRO A 90 8.94 5.05 1.02
C PRO A 90 9.64 3.72 0.65
N ASN A 91 10.96 3.60 0.80
CA ASN A 91 11.67 2.33 0.67
C ASN A 91 11.74 1.56 1.99
N SER A 92 11.40 2.20 3.11
CA SER A 92 11.48 1.58 4.45
C SER A 92 10.49 2.25 5.39
N ILE A 93 9.21 1.87 5.24
CA ILE A 93 8.13 2.35 6.09
C ILE A 93 8.11 1.50 7.37
N PRO A 94 8.32 2.11 8.56
CA PRO A 94 8.27 1.39 9.82
C PRO A 94 6.84 0.99 10.19
N ASP A 95 6.70 -0.09 10.97
CA ASP A 95 5.46 -0.39 11.68
C ASP A 95 5.24 0.68 12.78
N GLU A 96 3.98 0.97 13.12
CA GLU A 96 3.72 1.81 14.29
C GLU A 96 4.14 1.08 15.59
N PRO A 97 4.75 1.77 16.56
CA PRO A 97 5.12 1.17 17.83
C PRO A 97 3.91 0.50 18.51
N GLY A 98 4.02 -0.81 18.75
CA GLY A 98 2.98 -1.62 19.39
C GLY A 98 1.76 -1.95 18.50
N LYS A 99 1.79 -1.64 17.20
CA LYS A 99 0.69 -1.95 16.26
C LYS A 99 1.23 -2.29 14.86
N SER A 100 1.50 -3.56 14.60
CA SER A 100 1.80 -4.00 13.24
C SER A 100 0.54 -3.89 12.37
N PHE A 101 0.70 -3.58 11.08
CA PHE A 101 -0.39 -3.74 10.12
C PHE A 101 -0.76 -5.22 9.96
N MET A 102 0.19 -6.14 10.21
CA MET A 102 -0.04 -7.59 10.14
C MET A 102 -0.95 -8.10 11.25
N ASP A 103 -1.01 -7.42 12.40
CA ASP A 103 -1.91 -7.77 13.51
C ASP A 103 -3.39 -7.72 13.08
N HIS A 104 -3.71 -6.99 12.00
CA HIS A 104 -5.06 -6.84 11.46
C HIS A 104 -5.35 -7.81 10.30
N HIS A 105 -4.39 -8.65 9.91
CA HIS A 105 -4.57 -9.62 8.83
C HIS A 105 -5.42 -10.84 9.23
N ASN A 106 -5.70 -11.02 10.52
CA ASN A 106 -6.34 -12.21 11.07
C ASN A 106 -7.86 -12.07 11.31
N CYS A 107 -8.51 -11.03 10.77
CA CYS A 107 -9.95 -10.82 10.96
C CYS A 107 -10.86 -11.56 9.97
N GLY A 108 -10.34 -12.45 9.11
CA GLY A 108 -11.18 -13.39 8.35
C GLY A 108 -12.24 -12.80 7.41
N VAL A 109 -12.14 -11.52 7.05
CA VAL A 109 -13.05 -10.89 6.08
C VAL A 109 -12.41 -10.95 4.69
N PHE A 110 -12.86 -11.92 3.89
CA PHE A 110 -12.76 -11.93 2.44
C PHE A 110 -14.15 -11.64 1.85
#